data_AF-A0A2E4KBG1-F1
#
_entry.id   AF-A0A2E4KBG1-F1
#
_cell.length_a   1.000
_cell.length_b   1.000
_cell.length_c   1.000
_cell.angle_alpha   90.00
_cell.angle_beta   90.00
_cell.angle_gamma   90.00
#
_symmetry.space_group_name_H-M   'P 1'
#
loop_
_entity.id
_entity.type
_entity.pdbx_description
1 polymer ?
#
loop_
_entity_poly.entity_id
_entity_poly.type
_entity_poly.pdbx_seq_one_letter_code
_entity_poly.pdbx_strand_id
1 'polypeptide(L)'
;MTKIDCKLSFTNEEKDKFCNLLQCEISELKEITNMANKIINESESFYEIVMKILQQGYNVREATLIGVLCGEKLGFVQAQKEMEDDIKQKLFDAFNNRGSR
;
A
#
# COMPACT_ATOMS: atom_id res chain seq x y z
N MET A 1 14.27 1.73 2.42
CA MET A 1 12.92 1.39 1.91
C MET A 1 12.68 2.15 0.62
N THR A 2 12.37 1.44 -0.46
CA THR A 2 12.00 2.02 -1.75
C THR A 2 10.72 2.85 -1.56
N LYS A 3 10.73 4.13 -1.95
CA LYS A 3 9.51 4.93 -1.99
C LYS A 3 8.62 4.36 -3.08
N ILE A 4 7.62 3.58 -2.70
CA ILE A 4 6.67 3.00 -3.65
C ILE A 4 5.59 4.03 -3.89
N ASP A 5 5.63 4.62 -5.09
CA ASP A 5 4.59 5.49 -5.62
C ASP A 5 3.48 4.62 -6.22
N CYS A 6 2.72 3.95 -5.36
CA CYS A 6 1.52 3.24 -5.79
C CYS A 6 0.42 4.27 -5.94
N LYS A 7 0.20 4.72 -7.18
CA LYS A 7 -0.86 5.68 -7.51
C LYS A 7 -2.19 4.96 -7.37
N LEU A 8 -2.84 5.09 -6.21
CA LEU A 8 -4.22 4.66 -6.02
C LEU A 8 -5.10 5.44 -7.00
N SER A 9 -5.41 4.82 -8.14
CA SER A 9 -6.20 5.43 -9.19
C SER A 9 -7.62 4.90 -9.15
N PHE A 10 -8.42 5.45 -8.24
CA PHE A 10 -9.86 5.28 -8.31
C PHE A 10 -10.39 5.92 -9.59
N THR A 11 -11.27 5.21 -10.29
CA THR A 11 -12.11 5.78 -11.34
C THR A 11 -13.01 6.87 -10.75
N ASN A 12 -13.56 7.74 -11.61
CA ASN A 12 -14.46 8.80 -11.13
C ASN A 12 -15.71 8.20 -10.46
N GLU A 13 -16.25 7.10 -10.99
CA GLU A 13 -17.39 6.39 -10.38
C GLU A 13 -17.07 5.81 -9.01
N GLU A 14 -15.86 5.27 -8.81
CA GLU A 14 -15.44 4.77 -7.49
C GLU A 14 -15.26 5.91 -6.49
N LYS A 15 -14.69 7.05 -6.93
CA LYS A 15 -14.57 8.24 -6.08
C LYS A 15 -15.93 8.74 -5.62
N ASP A 16 -16.90 8.80 -6.52
CA ASP A 16 -18.26 9.24 -6.18
C ASP A 16 -18.92 8.28 -5.17
N LYS A 17 -18.73 6.97 -5.34
CA LYS A 17 -19.20 5.96 -4.36
C LYS A 17 -18.55 6.13 -3.00
N PHE A 18 -17.23 6.39 -2.95
CA PHE A 18 -16.52 6.63 -1.69
C PHE A 18 -16.97 7.93 -1.03
N CYS A 19 -17.12 9.01 -1.78
CA CYS A 19 -17.62 10.29 -1.26
C CYS A 19 -19.02 10.12 -0.64
N ASN A 20 -19.91 9.39 -1.32
CA ASN A 20 -21.24 9.08 -0.79
C ASN A 20 -21.19 8.22 0.49
N LEU A 21 -20.32 7.21 0.54
CA LEU A 21 -20.18 6.32 1.69
C LEU A 21 -19.59 7.04 2.92
N LEU A 22 -18.54 7.84 2.67
CA LEU A 22 -17.84 8.61 3.70
C LEU A 22 -18.61 9.87 4.09
N GLN A 23 -19.58 10.28 3.28
CA GLN A 23 -20.30 11.55 3.41
C GLN A 23 -19.32 12.73 3.39
N CYS A 24 -18.39 12.69 2.43
CA CYS A 24 -17.31 13.65 2.28
C CYS A 24 -17.25 14.20 0.85
N GLU A 25 -16.54 15.29 0.65
CA GLU A 25 -16.24 15.83 -0.67
C GLU A 25 -15.04 15.13 -1.33
N ILE A 26 -14.88 15.31 -2.65
CA ILE A 26 -13.73 14.77 -3.41
C ILE A 26 -12.39 15.33 -2.89
N SER A 27 -12.40 16.58 -2.43
CA SER A 27 -11.26 17.24 -1.77
C SER A 27 -10.83 16.48 -0.52
N GLU A 28 -11.77 16.18 0.37
CA GLU A 28 -11.55 15.42 1.62
C GLU A 28 -11.12 13.97 1.33
N LEU A 29 -11.74 13.31 0.34
CA LEU A 29 -11.32 11.98 -0.10
C LEU A 29 -9.85 11.98 -0.57
N LYS A 30 -9.42 13.03 -1.25
CA LYS A 30 -8.02 13.21 -1.69
C LYS A 30 -7.09 13.41 -0.49
N GLU A 31 -7.52 14.14 0.54
CA GLU A 31 -6.76 14.30 1.79
C GLU A 31 -6.59 12.98 2.53
N ILE A 32 -7.66 12.19 2.67
CA ILE A 32 -7.63 10.85 3.27
C ILE A 32 -6.65 9.95 2.51
N THR A 33 -6.69 9.97 1.18
CA THR A 33 -5.80 9.18 0.32
C THR A 33 -4.33 9.61 0.47
N ASN A 34 -4.07 10.91 0.55
CA ASN A 34 -2.74 11.45 0.79
C ASN A 34 -2.22 11.08 2.18
N MET A 35 -3.09 11.11 3.19
CA MET A 35 -2.74 10.72 4.55
C MET A 35 -2.38 9.24 4.63
N ALA A 36 -3.16 8.36 3.98
CA ALA A 36 -2.84 6.94 3.88
C ALA A 36 -1.45 6.73 3.28
N ASN A 37 -1.14 7.41 2.17
CA ASN A 37 0.18 7.34 1.53
C ASN A 37 1.31 7.83 2.46
N LYS A 38 1.08 8.91 3.20
CA LYS A 38 2.03 9.44 4.17
C LYS A 38 2.29 8.44 5.30
N ILE A 39 1.23 7.87 5.89
CA ILE A 39 1.33 6.87 6.97
C ILE A 39 2.16 5.67 6.49
N ILE A 40 1.92 5.15 5.29
CA ILE A 40 2.65 3.99 4.75
C ILE A 40 4.13 4.33 4.52
N ASN A 41 4.42 5.52 3.99
CA ASN A 41 5.80 5.92 3.66
C ASN A 41 6.64 6.26 4.89
N GLU A 42 6.01 6.71 5.98
CA GLU A 42 6.67 7.13 7.23
C GLU A 42 6.72 6.03 8.30
N SER A 43 6.15 4.84 8.04
CA SER A 43 6.07 3.77 9.03
C SER A 43 6.96 2.60 8.65
N GLU A 44 7.70 2.08 9.62
CA GLU A 44 8.67 1.00 9.43
C GLU A 44 8.03 -0.38 9.63
N SER A 45 6.84 -0.43 10.24
CA SER A 45 6.12 -1.68 10.50
C SER A 45 4.61 -1.54 10.33
N PHE A 46 3.93 -2.67 10.12
CA PHE A 46 2.47 -2.74 10.11
C PHE A 46 1.86 -2.25 11.43
N TYR A 47 2.53 -2.55 12.56
CA TYR A 47 2.11 -2.07 13.88
C TYR A 47 2.08 -0.53 13.94
N GLU A 48 3.13 0.14 13.43
CA GLU A 48 3.18 1.61 13.38
C GLU A 48 2.10 2.20 12.47
N ILE A 49 1.81 1.56 11.34
CA ILE A 49 0.72 1.97 10.44
C ILE A 49 -0.61 1.94 11.21
N VAL A 50 -0.92 0.84 11.86
CA VAL A 50 -2.16 0.68 12.65
C VAL A 50 -2.21 1.71 13.78
N MET A 51 -1.11 1.90 14.51
CA MET A 51 -1.04 2.85 15.62
C MET A 51 -1.30 4.29 15.15
N LYS A 52 -0.69 4.71 14.03
CA LYS A 52 -0.91 6.05 13.45
C LYS A 52 -2.34 6.24 12.98
N ILE A 53 -2.97 5.23 12.37
CA ILE A 53 -4.39 5.30 11.97
C ILE A 53 -5.28 5.52 13.19
N LEU A 54 -5.05 4.75 14.27
CA LEU A 54 -5.86 4.84 15.49
C LEU A 54 -5.66 6.18 16.23
N GLN A 55 -4.46 6.76 16.19
CA GLN A 55 -4.13 8.02 16.86
C GLN A 55 -4.70 9.27 16.18
N GLN A 56 -5.05 9.19 14.89
CA GLN A 56 -5.54 10.35 14.11
C GLN A 56 -6.99 10.75 14.45
N GLY A 57 -7.72 9.93 15.21
CA GLY A 57 -9.10 10.23 15.59
C GLY A 57 -10.11 10.13 14.44
N TYR A 58 -9.76 9.44 13.35
CA TYR A 58 -10.64 9.20 12.22
C TYR A 58 -11.89 8.43 12.62
N ASN A 59 -13.00 8.70 11.92
CA ASN A 59 -14.19 7.88 12.06
C ASN A 59 -13.93 6.47 11.49
N VAL A 60 -14.79 5.51 11.85
CA VAL A 60 -14.61 4.11 11.48
C VAL A 60 -14.54 3.91 9.96
N ARG A 61 -15.29 4.69 9.18
CA ARG A 61 -15.30 4.56 7.72
C ARG A 61 -13.98 5.02 7.09
N GLU A 62 -13.48 6.17 7.54
CA GLU A 62 -12.18 6.72 7.11
C GLU A 62 -11.02 5.80 7.50
N ALA A 63 -10.99 5.35 8.75
CA ALA A 63 -9.97 4.43 9.24
C ALA A 63 -9.98 3.10 8.47
N THR A 64 -11.18 2.61 8.11
CA THR A 64 -11.33 1.41 7.28
C THR A 64 -10.77 1.65 5.88
N LEU A 65 -11.10 2.78 5.24
CA LEU A 65 -10.56 3.11 3.91
C LEU A 65 -9.03 3.20 3.96
N ILE A 66 -8.47 3.91 4.94
CA ILE A 66 -7.01 4.00 5.11
C ILE A 66 -6.40 2.61 5.30
N GLY A 67 -7.02 1.74 6.11
CA GLY A 67 -6.59 0.36 6.30
C GLY A 67 -6.57 -0.46 5.01
N VAL A 68 -7.61 -0.36 4.18
CA VAL A 68 -7.69 -1.02 2.87
C VAL A 68 -6.57 -0.53 1.95
N LEU A 69 -6.39 0.79 1.86
CA LEU A 69 -5.34 1.41 1.05
C LEU A 69 -3.93 1.00 1.48
N CYS A 70 -3.70 0.92 2.80
CA CYS A 70 -2.47 0.39 3.37
C CYS A 70 -2.25 -1.08 3.01
N GLY A 71 -3.28 -1.92 3.13
CA GLY A 71 -3.21 -3.35 2.81
C GLY A 71 -2.86 -3.62 1.35
N GLU A 72 -3.49 -2.92 0.41
CA GLU A 72 -3.21 -3.04 -1.02
C GLU A 72 -1.74 -2.72 -1.32
N LYS A 73 -1.24 -1.60 -0.78
CA LYS A 73 0.14 -1.17 -1.01
C LYS A 73 1.15 -2.14 -0.40
N LEU A 74 0.91 -2.62 0.83
CA LEU A 74 1.76 -3.60 1.48
C LEU A 74 1.81 -4.92 0.72
N GLY A 75 0.67 -5.39 0.21
CA GLY A 75 0.58 -6.58 -0.64
C GLY A 75 1.42 -6.44 -1.92
N PHE A 76 1.36 -5.27 -2.57
CA PHE A 76 2.19 -4.99 -3.74
C PHE A 76 3.69 -5.05 -3.41
N VAL A 77 4.12 -4.43 -2.30
CA VAL A 77 5.53 -4.47 -1.87
C VAL A 77 5.99 -5.91 -1.65
N GLN A 78 5.16 -6.71 -0.99
CA GLN A 78 5.45 -8.10 -0.70
C GLN A 78 5.59 -8.93 -1.98
N ALA A 79 4.65 -8.79 -2.92
CA ALA A 79 4.69 -9.47 -4.21
C ALA A 79 5.92 -9.07 -5.04
N GLN A 80 6.31 -7.80 -5.02
CA GLN A 80 7.53 -7.33 -5.69
C GLN A 80 8.78 -8.01 -5.13
N LYS A 81 8.88 -8.11 -3.80
CA LYS A 81 10.02 -8.75 -3.12
C LYS A 81 10.10 -10.25 -3.45
N GLU A 82 8.97 -10.95 -3.42
CA GLU A 82 8.89 -12.36 -3.79
C GLU A 82 9.37 -12.58 -5.23
N MET A 83 8.95 -11.71 -6.16
CA MET A 83 9.40 -11.80 -7.55
C MET A 83 10.92 -11.55 -7.70
N GLU A 84 11.48 -10.59 -6.97
CA GLU A 84 12.93 -10.34 -6.95
C GLU A 84 13.71 -11.55 -6.43
N ASP A 85 13.25 -12.15 -5.33
CA ASP A 85 13.93 -13.29 -4.71
C ASP A 85 13.84 -14.54 -5.60
N ASP A 86 12.71 -14.76 -6.26
CA ASP A 86 12.54 -15.80 -7.29
C ASP A 86 13.52 -15.64 -8.46
N ILE A 87 13.70 -14.40 -8.95
CA ILE A 87 14.65 -14.11 -10.04
C ILE A 87 16.09 -14.36 -9.58
N LYS A 88 16.46 -13.88 -8.38
CA LYS A 88 17.80 -14.12 -7.81
C LYS A 88 18.08 -15.61 -7.68
N GLN A 89 17.12 -16.40 -7.22
CA GLN A 89 17.26 -17.85 -7.08
C GLN A 89 17.46 -18.51 -8.45
N LYS A 90 16.62 -18.18 -9.45
CA LYS A 90 16.76 -18.73 -10.81
C LYS A 90 18.12 -18.40 -11.44
N LEU A 91 18.63 -17.19 -11.22
CA LEU A 91 19.96 -16.79 -11.69
C LEU A 91 21.04 -17.60 -10.97
N PHE A 92 20.98 -17.71 -9.65
CA PHE A 92 21.94 -18.48 -8.86
C PHE A 92 22.00 -19.95 -9.30
N ASP A 93 20.84 -20.58 -9.49
CA ASP A 93 20.73 -21.97 -9.96
C ASP A 93 21.29 -22.13 -11.37
N ALA A 94 21.02 -21.18 -12.28
CA ALA A 94 21.56 -21.21 -13.63
C ALA A 94 23.09 -21.07 -13.68
N PHE A 95 23.67 -20.27 -12.77
CA PHE A 95 25.12 -20.13 -12.64
C PHE A 95 25.77 -21.39 -12.06
N ASN A 96 25.22 -21.95 -10.99
CA ASN A 96 25.81 -23.12 -10.33
C ASN A 96 25.64 -24.41 -11.13
N ASN A 97 24.51 -24.60 -11.82
CA ASN A 97 24.28 -25.78 -12.66
C ASN A 97 25.13 -25.79 -13.94
N ARG A 98 25.73 -24.65 -14.33
CA ARG A 98 26.70 -24.59 -15.44
C ARG A 98 28.12 -24.96 -15.03
N GLY A 99 28.46 -24.93 -13.74
CA GLY A 99 29.79 -25.30 -13.23
C GLY A 99 29.98 -26.79 -12.95
N SER A 100 28.94 -27.62 -13.13
CA SER A 100 28.95 -29.07 -12.85
C SER A 100 28.93 -29.94 -14.12
N ARG A 101 29.28 -29.36 -15.28
CA ARG A 101 29.51 -30.08 -16.54
C ARG A 101 30.93 -29.88 -17.03
#